data_AF-A0A2V8TVW4-F1
#
_entry.id   AF-A0A2V8TVW4-F1
#
_cell.length_a   1.000
_cell.length_b   1.000
_cell.length_c   1.000
_cell.angle_alpha   90.00
_cell.angle_beta   90.00
_cell.angle_gamma   90.00
#
_symmetry.space_group_name_H-M   'P 1'
#
loop_
_entity.id
_entity.type
_entity.pdbx_description
1 polymer ?
#
loop_
_entity_poly.entity_id
_entity_poly.type
_entity_poly.pdbx_seq_one_letter_code
_entity_poly.pdbx_strand_id
1 'polypeptide(L)'
;MVGIGTLTHIDHNRVFAFGHPLLGTGAMEMPMTQAQVLLTFPSAAASFKIANATPPVGSIFQDGLTAIVGEVGRPAPTIPVSVRVSSGAGRREFHYDILRSRAWSSVLLAITTANSLVRTTDYDASSTLALSCRIGIDGYPTVTYDDLYSGTNPSQPVHLALANDAGGLFNLLYNNRFEEPRVRSAELDIEALQGSQVATISSLRASRTEVRPGETLTVTAVLDLFRGREWEESWEVTLPEDTPQGDTEIIAGSGPAIDGLDRRILERQIVQAGGLGDLIRLASRQRKSRTLYLRLSRRAPTAIVRSEVLPDLPLSIFSVFNNPRLSADTTLMSEAPYVEIPKDLDVVVIGGRRVSIRVK
;
A
#
# COMPACT_ATOMS: atom_id res chain seq x y z
N MET A 1 17.56 11.80 -3.54
CA MET A 1 18.23 11.34 -4.78
C MET A 1 18.25 12.52 -5.74
N VAL A 2 19.36 12.78 -6.44
CA VAL A 2 19.50 13.91 -7.38
C VAL A 2 20.18 13.39 -8.64
N GLY A 3 19.69 13.79 -9.82
CA GLY A 3 20.34 13.51 -11.11
C GLY A 3 21.41 14.54 -11.42
N ILE A 4 22.50 14.13 -12.07
CA ILE A 4 23.59 15.02 -12.48
C ILE A 4 23.69 14.98 -14.01
N GLY A 5 23.82 16.14 -14.64
CA GLY A 5 24.15 16.19 -16.06
C GLY A 5 24.77 17.52 -16.47
N THR A 6 24.90 17.70 -17.79
CA THR A 6 25.66 18.82 -18.37
C THR A 6 24.75 19.99 -18.71
N LEU A 7 25.14 21.17 -18.24
CA LEU A 7 24.60 22.43 -18.69
C LEU A 7 25.27 22.82 -20.01
N THR A 8 24.47 22.98 -21.07
CA THR A 8 24.97 23.24 -22.44
C THR A 8 25.06 24.74 -22.72
N HIS A 9 24.05 25.51 -22.31
CA HIS A 9 23.99 26.94 -22.56
C HIS A 9 23.20 27.69 -21.48
N ILE A 10 23.58 28.93 -21.21
CA ILE A 10 22.88 29.85 -20.30
C ILE A 10 22.53 31.09 -21.11
N ASP A 11 21.26 31.45 -21.12
CA ASP A 11 20.74 32.69 -21.68
C ASP A 11 20.00 33.46 -20.58
N HIS A 12 20.66 34.48 -20.02
CA HIS A 12 20.19 35.19 -18.83
C HIS A 12 19.87 34.22 -17.67
N ASN A 13 18.61 34.14 -17.24
CA ASN A 13 18.18 33.22 -16.20
C ASN A 13 17.74 31.86 -16.74
N ARG A 14 17.63 31.69 -18.07
CA ARG A 14 17.26 30.42 -18.68
C ARG A 14 18.48 29.55 -18.89
N VAL A 15 18.31 28.27 -18.61
CA VAL A 15 19.37 27.27 -18.76
C VAL A 15 18.90 26.17 -19.69
N PHE A 16 19.78 25.75 -20.58
CA PHE A 16 19.57 24.67 -21.52
C PHE A 16 20.57 23.58 -21.22
N ALA A 17 20.07 22.44 -20.78
CA ALA A 17 20.87 21.30 -20.38
C ALA A 17 20.59 20.11 -21.29
N PHE A 18 21.59 19.22 -21.35
CA PHE A 18 21.54 17.94 -22.05
C PHE A 18 21.40 18.09 -23.57
N GLY A 19 21.46 16.94 -24.26
CA GLY A 19 21.11 16.78 -25.68
C GLY A 19 20.08 15.66 -25.89
N HIS A 20 19.44 15.22 -24.81
CA HIS A 20 18.48 14.13 -24.74
C HIS A 20 17.54 14.37 -23.54
N PRO A 21 16.39 13.67 -23.45
CA PRO A 21 15.52 13.77 -22.29
C PRO A 21 16.15 13.19 -21.03
N LEU A 22 15.77 13.71 -19.86
CA LEU A 22 16.05 13.07 -18.57
C LEU A 22 15.00 11.99 -18.27
N LEU A 23 13.73 12.39 -18.33
CA LEU A 23 12.52 11.58 -18.10
C LEU A 23 11.62 11.53 -19.35
N GLY A 24 11.74 12.51 -20.25
CA GLY A 24 10.96 12.59 -21.49
C GLY A 24 9.48 12.92 -21.28
N THR A 25 9.14 13.59 -20.17
CA THR A 25 7.73 13.86 -19.83
C THR A 25 7.21 15.19 -20.38
N GLY A 26 8.04 15.97 -21.10
CA GLY A 26 7.66 17.29 -21.60
C GLY A 26 7.60 18.33 -20.49
N ALA A 27 6.45 19.01 -20.34
CA ALA A 27 6.28 20.01 -19.29
C ALA A 27 6.35 19.37 -17.90
N MET A 28 7.11 19.98 -16.99
CA MET A 28 7.24 19.53 -15.59
C MET A 28 7.59 20.71 -14.69
N GLU A 29 7.71 20.48 -13.38
CA GLU A 29 8.33 21.45 -12.47
C GLU A 29 9.25 20.69 -11.50
N MET A 30 10.55 20.70 -11.76
CA MET A 30 11.53 19.94 -10.98
C MET A 30 12.56 20.88 -10.36
N PRO A 31 12.86 20.75 -9.05
CA PRO A 31 13.93 21.52 -8.43
C PRO A 31 15.27 21.31 -9.14
N MET A 32 15.96 22.40 -9.43
CA MET A 32 17.26 22.41 -10.08
C MET A 32 18.34 22.87 -9.09
N THR A 33 19.42 22.11 -8.98
CA THR A 33 20.56 22.39 -8.09
C THR A 33 21.84 22.55 -8.89
N GLN A 34 22.84 23.24 -8.34
CA GLN A 34 24.21 23.10 -8.83
C GLN A 34 24.82 21.78 -8.32
N ALA A 35 25.76 21.21 -9.09
CA ALA A 35 26.49 20.01 -8.72
C ALA A 35 27.98 20.32 -8.49
N GLN A 36 28.47 20.03 -7.28
CA GLN A 36 29.90 20.09 -6.97
C GLN A 36 30.52 18.72 -7.24
N VAL A 37 31.18 18.57 -8.39
CA VAL A 37 31.84 17.31 -8.77
C VAL A 37 33.07 17.11 -7.89
N LEU A 38 33.06 16.03 -7.10
CA LEU A 38 34.16 15.65 -6.21
C LEU A 38 35.18 14.78 -6.93
N LEU A 39 34.68 13.82 -7.70
CA LEU A 39 35.49 12.84 -8.42
C LEU A 39 34.80 12.45 -9.73
N THR A 40 35.59 12.24 -10.77
CA THR A 40 35.16 11.50 -11.96
C THR A 40 35.77 10.12 -11.90
N PHE A 41 34.94 9.08 -11.90
CA PHE A 41 35.39 7.70 -11.92
C PHE A 41 35.54 7.24 -13.37
N PRO A 42 36.78 7.05 -13.88
CA PRO A 42 36.98 6.54 -15.22
C PRO A 42 36.66 5.04 -15.24
N SER A 43 35.82 4.63 -16.18
CA SER A 43 35.51 3.22 -16.42
C SER A 43 35.30 3.00 -17.91
N ALA A 44 35.91 1.94 -18.44
CA ALA A 44 35.72 1.50 -19.81
C ALA A 44 34.29 1.00 -20.06
N ALA A 45 33.60 0.52 -19.02
CA ALA A 45 32.20 0.11 -19.13
C ALA A 45 31.25 1.31 -19.10
N ALA A 46 31.39 2.19 -18.11
CA ALA A 46 30.61 3.42 -17.99
C ALA A 46 31.28 4.39 -16.99
N SER A 47 31.82 5.50 -17.49
CA SER A 47 32.38 6.56 -16.62
C SER A 47 31.25 7.38 -15.97
N PHE A 48 31.41 7.75 -14.70
CA PHE A 48 30.42 8.55 -13.97
C PHE A 48 31.06 9.57 -13.02
N LYS A 49 30.27 10.55 -12.57
CA LYS A 49 30.68 11.59 -11.63
C LYS A 49 30.09 11.31 -10.25
N ILE A 50 30.90 11.50 -9.22
CA ILE A 50 30.46 11.58 -7.82
C ILE A 50 30.42 13.06 -7.47
N ALA A 51 29.24 13.58 -7.12
CA ALA A 51 29.05 14.99 -6.83
C ALA A 51 28.11 15.20 -5.65
N ASN A 52 28.31 16.31 -4.95
CA ASN A 52 27.35 16.84 -3.99
C ASN A 52 26.34 17.74 -4.70
N ALA A 53 25.08 17.66 -4.30
CA ALA A 53 24.07 18.63 -4.68
C ALA A 53 24.10 19.82 -3.71
N THR A 54 23.90 21.01 -4.26
CA THR A 54 23.66 22.24 -3.49
C THR A 54 22.17 22.40 -3.20
N PRO A 55 21.74 23.36 -2.35
CA PRO A 55 20.33 23.75 -2.27
C PRO A 55 19.76 24.12 -3.66
N PRO A 56 18.43 23.99 -3.87
CA PRO A 56 17.81 24.37 -5.13
C PRO A 56 18.09 25.84 -5.50
N VAL A 57 18.52 26.07 -6.73
CA VAL A 57 18.81 27.40 -7.31
C VAL A 57 17.77 27.83 -8.34
N GLY A 58 16.84 26.95 -8.72
CA GLY A 58 15.83 27.22 -9.72
C GLY A 58 14.97 25.99 -10.00
N SER A 59 14.35 25.97 -11.18
CA SER A 59 13.48 24.88 -11.61
C SER A 59 13.71 24.50 -13.06
N ILE A 60 13.69 23.20 -13.37
CA ILE A 60 13.49 22.68 -14.72
C ILE A 60 11.98 22.68 -14.98
N PHE A 61 11.57 23.26 -16.11
CA PHE A 61 10.15 23.33 -16.49
C PHE A 61 9.79 22.61 -17.80
N GLN A 62 10.79 22.17 -18.55
CA GLN A 62 10.62 21.43 -19.80
C GLN A 62 11.69 20.36 -19.93
N ASP A 63 11.30 19.12 -20.21
CA ASP A 63 12.15 17.98 -20.50
C ASP A 63 11.78 17.43 -21.88
N GLY A 64 12.41 17.98 -22.91
CA GLY A 64 12.14 17.69 -24.32
C GLY A 64 13.14 16.71 -24.94
N LEU A 65 12.88 16.34 -26.20
CA LEU A 65 13.71 15.38 -26.93
C LEU A 65 15.18 15.80 -27.08
N THR A 66 15.42 17.09 -27.34
CA THR A 66 16.74 17.62 -27.69
C THR A 66 17.35 18.49 -26.60
N ALA A 67 16.56 18.95 -25.63
CA ALA A 67 17.02 19.81 -24.56
C ALA A 67 16.08 19.76 -23.36
N ILE A 68 16.67 19.97 -22.19
CA ILE A 68 15.98 20.27 -20.93
C ILE A 68 16.13 21.77 -20.69
N VAL A 69 15.01 22.43 -20.38
CA VAL A 69 14.99 23.88 -20.13
C VAL A 69 14.60 24.13 -18.69
N GLY A 70 15.41 24.96 -18.03
CA GLY A 70 15.15 25.44 -16.69
C GLY A 70 15.32 26.95 -16.57
N GLU A 71 15.00 27.45 -15.39
CA GLU A 71 15.10 28.86 -15.03
C GLU A 71 15.69 29.00 -13.62
N VAL A 72 16.76 29.76 -13.51
CA VAL A 72 17.40 30.13 -12.25
C VAL A 72 16.52 31.14 -11.50
N GLY A 73 16.36 30.96 -10.20
CA GLY A 73 15.54 31.81 -9.34
C GLY A 73 14.04 31.49 -9.32
N ARG A 74 13.55 30.65 -10.25
CA ARG A 74 12.17 30.16 -10.22
C ARG A 74 12.06 28.94 -9.28
N PRO A 75 11.28 29.00 -8.18
CA PRO A 75 11.09 27.84 -7.32
C PRO A 75 10.20 26.79 -8.00
N ALA A 76 10.50 25.51 -7.75
CA ALA A 76 9.62 24.40 -8.11
C ALA A 76 8.85 23.93 -6.88
N PRO A 77 7.54 23.65 -7.00
CA PRO A 77 6.76 23.08 -5.91
C PRO A 77 7.17 21.63 -5.63
N THR A 78 7.22 21.28 -4.35
CA THR A 78 7.58 19.95 -3.84
C THR A 78 6.49 19.44 -2.91
N ILE A 79 6.55 18.15 -2.59
CA ILE A 79 5.75 17.54 -1.52
C ILE A 79 6.71 17.25 -0.36
N PRO A 80 6.48 17.82 0.83
CA PRO A 80 7.34 17.55 1.98
C PRO A 80 7.03 16.16 2.54
N VAL A 81 8.08 15.40 2.81
CA VAL A 81 8.04 14.05 3.39
C VAL A 81 8.89 14.03 4.64
N SER A 82 8.33 13.54 5.74
CA SER A 82 9.08 13.30 6.98
C SER A 82 9.08 11.82 7.32
N VAL A 83 10.26 11.22 7.45
CA VAL A 83 10.43 9.82 7.84
C VAL A 83 11.14 9.79 9.19
N ARG A 84 10.46 9.25 10.21
CA ARG A 84 11.00 9.10 11.57
C ARG A 84 11.21 7.64 11.84
N VAL A 85 12.45 7.25 12.14
CA VAL A 85 12.82 5.86 12.40
C VAL A 85 13.28 5.76 13.86
N SER A 86 12.64 4.89 14.64
CA SER A 86 13.02 4.59 16.01
C SER A 86 13.48 3.14 16.12
N SER A 87 14.62 2.89 16.77
CA SER A 87 15.15 1.56 17.06
C SER A 87 15.79 1.52 18.45
N GLY A 88 16.31 0.36 18.86
CA GLY A 88 17.06 0.21 20.11
C GLY A 88 18.25 1.17 20.26
N ALA A 89 18.97 1.52 19.18
CA ALA A 89 20.05 2.51 19.21
C ALA A 89 19.59 3.98 19.16
N GLY A 90 18.28 4.24 19.09
CA GLY A 90 17.71 5.57 19.20
C GLY A 90 16.84 5.99 18.01
N ARG A 91 16.58 7.29 17.92
CA ARG A 91 15.67 7.89 16.96
C ARG A 91 16.42 8.72 15.92
N ARG A 92 16.02 8.59 14.65
CA ARG A 92 16.47 9.41 13.52
C ARG A 92 15.29 10.00 12.80
N GLU A 93 15.45 11.22 12.30
CA GLU A 93 14.45 11.91 11.53
C GLU A 93 15.07 12.40 10.22
N PHE A 94 14.35 12.17 9.13
CA PHE A 94 14.74 12.55 7.79
C PHE A 94 13.64 13.41 7.18
N HIS A 95 14.03 14.58 6.69
CA HIS A 95 13.14 15.47 5.96
C HIS A 95 13.55 15.49 4.49
N TYR A 96 12.57 15.28 3.61
CA TYR A 96 12.74 15.29 2.17
C TYR A 96 11.72 16.21 1.53
N ASP A 97 12.12 16.78 0.40
CA ASP A 97 11.23 17.42 -0.55
C ASP A 97 11.21 16.58 -1.82
N ILE A 98 10.11 15.88 -2.08
CA ILE A 98 9.97 15.07 -3.29
C ILE A 98 9.34 15.87 -4.41
N LEU A 99 9.72 15.53 -5.64
CA LEU A 99 9.15 16.11 -6.86
C LEU A 99 7.64 15.95 -6.88
N ARG A 100 6.90 17.03 -7.20
CA ARG A 100 5.47 16.99 -7.49
C ARG A 100 5.25 16.55 -8.94
N SER A 101 5.03 15.26 -9.16
CA SER A 101 4.88 14.68 -10.50
C SER A 101 4.06 13.40 -10.45
N ARG A 102 3.05 13.28 -11.32
CA ARG A 102 2.20 12.11 -11.45
C ARG A 102 3.00 10.82 -11.59
N ALA A 103 4.07 10.84 -12.39
CA ALA A 103 4.87 9.66 -12.67
C ALA A 103 5.85 9.29 -11.53
N TRP A 104 6.27 10.26 -10.70
CA TRP A 104 7.45 10.10 -9.84
C TRP A 104 7.21 10.30 -8.35
N SER A 105 6.17 11.02 -7.92
CA SER A 105 5.98 11.31 -6.48
C SER A 105 5.85 10.03 -5.64
N SER A 106 5.03 9.07 -6.07
CA SER A 106 4.88 7.78 -5.37
C SER A 106 6.17 6.96 -5.34
N VAL A 107 6.91 6.94 -6.45
CA VAL A 107 8.21 6.24 -6.55
C VAL A 107 9.25 6.88 -5.64
N LEU A 108 9.34 8.21 -5.62
CA LEU A 108 10.27 8.94 -4.77
C LEU A 108 9.93 8.79 -3.28
N LEU A 109 8.65 8.71 -2.93
CA LEU A 109 8.21 8.40 -1.57
C LEU A 109 8.71 7.02 -1.13
N ALA A 110 8.51 5.99 -1.97
CA ALA A 110 9.00 4.64 -1.69
C ALA A 110 10.54 4.62 -1.55
N ILE A 111 11.26 5.24 -2.49
CA ILE A 111 12.73 5.29 -2.47
C ILE A 111 13.27 6.02 -1.23
N THR A 112 12.69 7.18 -0.87
CA THR A 112 13.15 7.96 0.30
C THR A 112 12.86 7.22 1.61
N THR A 113 11.69 6.58 1.72
CA THR A 113 11.33 5.72 2.85
C THR A 113 12.30 4.54 3.00
N ALA A 114 12.52 3.77 1.93
CA ALA A 114 13.44 2.63 1.94
C ALA A 114 14.87 3.05 2.33
N ASN A 115 15.37 4.16 1.76
CA ASN A 115 16.70 4.69 2.06
C ASN A 115 16.85 5.17 3.50
N SER A 116 15.78 5.70 4.11
CA SER A 116 15.79 6.16 5.51
C SER A 116 16.01 5.00 6.47
N LEU A 117 15.42 3.84 6.17
CA LEU A 117 15.51 2.64 7.01
C LEU A 117 16.92 2.05 7.01
N VAL A 118 17.54 1.88 5.84
CA VAL A 118 18.90 1.32 5.72
C VAL A 118 20.01 2.26 6.19
N ARG A 119 19.71 3.55 6.38
CA ARG A 119 20.63 4.54 6.95
C ARG A 119 20.64 4.55 8.48
N THR A 120 19.89 3.66 9.13
CA THR A 120 19.88 3.50 10.59
C THR A 120 20.89 2.42 11.00
N THR A 121 21.64 2.66 12.08
CA THR A 121 22.79 1.84 12.47
C THR A 121 22.42 0.39 12.86
N ASP A 122 21.18 0.15 13.28
CA ASP A 122 20.68 -1.20 13.66
C ASP A 122 19.81 -1.85 12.57
N TYR A 123 19.96 -1.46 11.30
CA TYR A 123 19.15 -2.06 10.25
C TYR A 123 19.37 -3.58 10.17
N ASP A 124 18.30 -4.35 10.40
CA ASP A 124 18.23 -5.79 10.19
C ASP A 124 17.13 -6.11 9.15
N ALA A 125 17.52 -6.77 8.06
CA ALA A 125 16.64 -7.14 6.96
C ALA A 125 15.54 -8.14 7.36
N SER A 126 15.71 -8.86 8.47
CA SER A 126 14.74 -9.83 9.01
C SER A 126 14.02 -9.32 10.27
N SER A 127 14.12 -8.03 10.57
CA SER A 127 13.42 -7.42 11.69
C SER A 127 11.92 -7.26 11.42
N THR A 128 11.20 -6.86 12.46
CA THR A 128 9.82 -6.40 12.36
C THR A 128 9.79 -4.88 12.39
N LEU A 129 9.04 -4.27 11.48
CA LEU A 129 8.86 -2.83 11.36
C LEU A 129 7.38 -2.50 11.58
N ALA A 130 7.08 -1.65 12.56
CA ALA A 130 5.76 -1.04 12.70
C ALA A 130 5.72 0.27 11.92
N LEU A 131 4.77 0.42 11.01
CA LEU A 131 4.54 1.65 10.24
C LEU A 131 3.29 2.35 10.76
N SER A 132 3.41 3.67 10.98
CA SER A 132 2.28 4.60 10.97
C SER A 132 2.52 5.65 9.89
N CYS A 133 1.67 5.66 8.87
CA CYS A 133 1.71 6.57 7.74
C CYS A 133 0.55 7.57 7.82
N ARG A 134 0.84 8.86 7.63
CA ARG A 134 -0.15 9.93 7.57
C ARG A 134 0.06 10.78 6.32
N ILE A 135 -0.98 10.94 5.51
CA ILE A 135 -0.95 11.76 4.29
C ILE A 135 -1.98 12.88 4.44
N GLY A 136 -1.50 14.12 4.40
CA GLY A 136 -2.33 15.33 4.45
C GLY A 136 -2.67 15.81 3.05
N ILE A 137 -3.96 15.88 2.72
CA ILE A 137 -4.47 16.41 1.44
C ILE A 137 -5.41 17.57 1.73
N ASP A 138 -5.33 18.66 0.97
CA ASP A 138 -6.25 19.80 1.11
C ASP A 138 -7.70 19.39 0.84
N GLY A 139 -8.62 19.86 1.69
CA GLY A 139 -10.05 19.58 1.54
C GLY A 139 -10.51 18.20 2.04
N TYR A 140 -9.60 17.35 2.53
CA TYR A 140 -9.92 16.01 3.02
C TYR A 140 -9.39 15.75 4.43
N PRO A 141 -10.00 14.81 5.19
CA PRO A 141 -9.39 14.28 6.40
C PRO A 141 -8.03 13.65 6.13
N THR A 142 -7.13 13.71 7.12
CA THR A 142 -5.83 13.04 7.05
C THR A 142 -6.02 11.54 6.84
N VAL A 143 -5.37 11.01 5.80
CA VAL A 143 -5.35 9.56 5.55
C VAL A 143 -4.34 8.93 6.49
N THR A 144 -4.78 7.96 7.28
CA THR A 144 -3.93 7.21 8.21
C THR A 144 -3.86 5.75 7.79
N TYR A 145 -2.66 5.16 7.85
CA TYR A 145 -2.43 3.74 7.59
C TYR A 145 -1.42 3.20 8.59
N ASP A 146 -1.80 2.18 9.35
CA ASP A 146 -0.95 1.55 10.36
C ASP A 146 -0.88 0.05 10.14
N ASP A 147 0.32 -0.50 10.01
CA ASP A 147 0.52 -1.94 9.87
C ASP A 147 1.89 -2.42 10.42
N LEU A 148 2.03 -3.73 10.57
CA LEU A 148 3.28 -4.40 10.90
C LEU A 148 3.82 -5.13 9.67
N TYR A 149 5.11 -4.97 9.43
CA TYR A 149 5.86 -5.63 8.38
C TYR A 149 6.94 -6.47 9.04
N SER A 150 7.08 -7.74 8.66
CA SER A 150 8.12 -8.57 9.26
C SER A 150 8.74 -9.50 8.22
N GLY A 151 10.07 -9.60 8.23
CA GLY A 151 10.84 -10.39 7.28
C GLY A 151 11.31 -11.70 7.90
N THR A 152 11.23 -12.81 7.17
CA THR A 152 11.86 -14.10 7.54
C THR A 152 13.04 -14.45 6.64
N ASN A 153 13.23 -13.71 5.56
CA ASN A 153 14.22 -13.98 4.53
C ASN A 153 15.03 -12.70 4.19
N PRO A 154 16.33 -12.65 4.51
CA PRO A 154 17.19 -11.51 4.17
C PRO A 154 17.25 -11.18 2.68
N SER A 155 16.97 -12.13 1.77
CA SER A 155 16.93 -11.85 0.32
C SER A 155 15.66 -11.15 -0.14
N GLN A 156 14.67 -11.00 0.74
CA GLN A 156 13.47 -10.20 0.56
C GLN A 156 13.36 -9.18 1.69
N PRO A 157 14.14 -8.09 1.63
CA PRO A 157 14.24 -7.15 2.73
C PRO A 157 12.90 -6.50 3.07
N VAL A 158 12.49 -6.60 4.32
CA VAL A 158 11.18 -6.11 4.80
C VAL A 158 10.95 -4.62 4.56
N HIS A 159 12.02 -3.80 4.62
CA HIS A 159 11.94 -2.36 4.38
C HIS A 159 11.47 -1.99 2.97
N LEU A 160 11.74 -2.83 1.97
CA LEU A 160 11.29 -2.61 0.60
C LEU A 160 9.78 -2.86 0.48
N ALA A 161 9.27 -3.90 1.13
CA ALA A 161 7.83 -4.18 1.15
C ALA A 161 7.05 -3.02 1.79
N LEU A 162 7.49 -2.57 2.98
CA LEU A 162 6.91 -1.40 3.66
C LEU A 162 6.93 -0.15 2.77
N ALA A 163 8.08 0.15 2.17
CA ALA A 163 8.22 1.33 1.33
C ALA A 163 7.35 1.27 0.06
N ASN A 164 7.21 0.09 -0.54
CA ASN A 164 6.36 -0.13 -1.72
C ASN A 164 4.88 0.06 -1.37
N ASP A 165 4.41 -0.44 -0.23
CA ASP A 165 3.03 -0.25 0.22
C ASP A 165 2.72 1.21 0.50
N ALA A 166 3.62 1.92 1.19
CA ALA A 166 3.48 3.36 1.40
C ALA A 166 3.42 4.14 0.07
N GLY A 167 4.27 3.78 -0.90
CA GLY A 167 4.25 4.33 -2.25
C GLY A 167 2.97 3.97 -3.02
N GLY A 168 2.45 2.75 -2.85
CA GLY A 168 1.21 2.26 -3.47
C GLY A 168 -0.03 2.98 -2.95
N LEU A 169 -0.13 3.17 -1.62
CA LEU A 169 -1.16 3.97 -0.99
C LEU A 169 -1.12 5.42 -1.49
N PHE A 170 0.06 6.03 -1.51
CA PHE A 170 0.24 7.38 -2.05
C PHE A 170 -0.17 7.45 -3.52
N ASN A 171 0.19 6.45 -4.33
CA ASN A 171 -0.17 6.37 -5.74
C ASN A 171 -1.69 6.28 -5.97
N LEU A 172 -2.41 5.49 -5.16
CA LEU A 172 -3.86 5.38 -5.22
C LEU A 172 -4.54 6.76 -5.08
N LEU A 173 -4.04 7.58 -4.16
CA LEU A 173 -4.58 8.91 -3.87
C LEU A 173 -4.10 9.96 -4.88
N TYR A 174 -2.79 10.02 -5.12
CA TYR A 174 -2.16 11.06 -5.92
C TYR A 174 -2.44 10.93 -7.42
N ASN A 175 -2.45 9.70 -7.94
CA ASN A 175 -2.64 9.42 -9.36
C ASN A 175 -4.10 9.07 -9.71
N ASN A 176 -5.04 9.53 -8.88
CA ASN A 176 -6.47 9.34 -9.11
C ASN A 176 -6.95 10.01 -10.42
N ARG A 177 -8.17 9.70 -10.84
CA ARG A 177 -8.76 10.19 -12.11
C ARG A 177 -9.65 11.43 -11.98
N PHE A 178 -9.96 11.86 -10.76
CA PHE A 178 -10.99 12.85 -10.47
C PHE A 178 -10.43 14.25 -10.39
N GLU A 179 -9.29 14.41 -9.73
CA GLU A 179 -8.66 15.71 -9.49
C GLU A 179 -7.15 15.57 -9.25
N GLU A 180 -6.44 16.69 -9.32
CA GLU A 180 -5.03 16.79 -8.93
C GLU A 180 -4.95 17.19 -7.44
N PRO A 181 -4.68 16.23 -6.53
CA PRO A 181 -4.72 16.51 -5.10
C PRO A 181 -3.53 17.36 -4.67
N ARG A 182 -3.80 18.38 -3.86
CA ARG A 182 -2.76 19.15 -3.17
C ARG A 182 -2.34 18.43 -1.90
N VAL A 183 -1.30 17.61 -2.01
CA VAL A 183 -0.70 16.93 -0.86
C VAL A 183 0.18 17.92 -0.09
N ARG A 184 -0.19 18.19 1.17
CA ARG A 184 0.53 19.08 2.08
C ARG A 184 1.67 18.40 2.81
N SER A 185 1.55 17.11 3.09
CA SER A 185 2.59 16.32 3.77
C SER A 185 2.38 14.82 3.59
N ALA A 186 3.49 14.08 3.65
CA ALA A 186 3.49 12.65 3.92
C ALA A 186 4.44 12.38 5.10
N GLU A 187 3.90 11.81 6.17
CA GLU A 187 4.63 11.49 7.39
C GLU A 187 4.66 9.99 7.61
N LEU A 188 5.83 9.43 7.83
CA LEU A 188 6.03 8.01 8.09
C LEU A 188 6.78 7.87 9.41
N ASP A 189 6.11 7.37 10.43
CA ASP A 189 6.70 6.96 11.70
C ASP A 189 6.93 5.45 11.65
N ILE A 190 8.19 5.04 11.82
CA ILE A 190 8.60 3.65 11.69
C ILE A 190 9.35 3.22 12.95
N GLU A 191 8.89 2.16 13.59
CA GLU A 191 9.54 1.53 14.74
C GLU A 191 10.13 0.18 14.35
N ALA A 192 11.44 0.02 14.53
CA ALA A 192 12.12 -1.25 14.34
C ALA A 192 12.09 -2.06 15.64
N LEU A 193 11.35 -3.16 15.61
CA LEU A 193 11.18 -4.10 16.70
C LEU A 193 12.20 -5.25 16.58
N GLN A 194 12.61 -5.79 17.73
CA GLN A 194 13.59 -6.87 17.77
C GLN A 194 12.99 -8.21 17.31
N GLY A 195 13.68 -8.87 16.39
CA GLY A 195 13.33 -10.20 15.91
C GLY A 195 12.21 -10.22 14.87
N SER A 196 12.09 -11.37 14.20
CA SER A 196 11.05 -11.64 13.23
C SER A 196 9.79 -12.12 13.96
N GLN A 197 8.76 -11.27 14.00
CA GLN A 197 7.45 -11.55 14.59
C GLN A 197 6.48 -11.98 13.48
N VAL A 198 6.80 -13.09 12.81
CA VAL A 198 5.97 -13.67 11.75
C VAL A 198 5.33 -14.96 12.22
N ALA A 199 4.02 -15.07 12.05
CA ALA A 199 3.28 -16.30 12.29
C ALA A 199 2.59 -16.78 11.01
N THR A 200 2.52 -18.09 10.83
CA THR A 200 1.73 -18.71 9.76
C THR A 200 0.58 -19.52 10.32
N ILE A 201 -0.54 -19.56 9.61
CA ILE A 201 -1.69 -20.39 9.99
C ILE A 201 -1.42 -21.82 9.51
N SER A 202 -1.08 -22.71 10.44
CA SER A 202 -0.72 -24.09 10.15
C SER A 202 -1.97 -24.92 9.86
N SER A 203 -3.00 -24.78 10.70
CA SER A 203 -4.29 -25.45 10.52
C SER A 203 -5.49 -24.60 11.00
N LEU A 204 -6.68 -24.95 10.52
CA LEU A 204 -7.96 -24.38 10.94
C LEU A 204 -8.94 -25.52 11.19
N ARG A 205 -9.61 -25.51 12.35
CA ARG A 205 -10.53 -26.57 12.77
C ARG A 205 -11.84 -25.95 13.26
N ALA A 206 -12.95 -26.59 12.94
CA ALA A 206 -14.25 -26.28 13.53
C ALA A 206 -14.62 -27.39 14.53
N SER A 207 -15.23 -27.04 15.67
CA SER A 207 -15.66 -28.03 16.66
C SER A 207 -16.72 -28.98 16.13
N ARG A 208 -17.45 -28.57 15.09
CA ARG A 208 -18.50 -29.33 14.42
C ARG A 208 -18.44 -29.10 12.91
N THR A 209 -18.73 -30.15 12.14
CA THR A 209 -18.85 -30.09 10.67
C THR A 209 -20.28 -29.86 10.21
N GLU A 210 -21.27 -30.04 11.09
CA GLU A 210 -22.69 -29.82 10.82
C GLU A 210 -23.33 -28.99 11.94
N VAL A 211 -23.99 -27.91 11.57
CA VAL A 211 -24.62 -26.92 12.48
C VAL A 211 -25.97 -26.47 11.93
N ARG A 212 -26.82 -25.93 12.79
CA ARG A 212 -28.08 -25.28 12.38
C ARG A 212 -27.96 -23.76 12.47
N PRO A 213 -28.79 -22.99 11.76
CA PRO A 213 -28.89 -21.54 11.98
C PRO A 213 -29.15 -21.23 13.46
N GLY A 214 -28.52 -20.17 13.99
CA GLY A 214 -28.58 -19.82 15.41
C GLY A 214 -27.68 -20.65 16.34
N GLU A 215 -27.09 -21.77 15.88
CA GLU A 215 -26.14 -22.54 16.70
C GLU A 215 -24.76 -21.86 16.75
N THR A 216 -24.09 -22.03 17.89
CA THR A 216 -22.69 -21.62 18.08
C THR A 216 -21.75 -22.78 17.80
N LEU A 217 -20.66 -22.51 17.08
CA LEU A 217 -19.50 -23.39 16.98
C LEU A 217 -18.23 -22.68 17.42
N THR A 218 -17.23 -23.47 17.82
CA THR A 218 -15.89 -22.96 18.09
C THR A 218 -15.05 -23.20 16.86
N VAL A 219 -14.38 -22.16 16.37
CA VAL A 219 -13.37 -22.26 15.32
C VAL A 219 -12.01 -22.00 15.95
N THR A 220 -11.04 -22.87 15.72
CA THR A 220 -9.68 -22.77 16.25
C THR A 220 -8.67 -22.74 15.12
N ALA A 221 -7.91 -21.65 15.03
CA ALA A 221 -6.74 -21.54 14.18
C ALA A 221 -5.49 -21.90 14.99
N VAL A 222 -4.60 -22.69 14.40
CA VAL A 222 -3.29 -23.00 14.97
C VAL A 222 -2.25 -22.14 14.26
N LEU A 223 -1.46 -21.40 15.02
CA LEU A 223 -0.47 -20.44 14.55
C LEU A 223 0.94 -20.90 14.92
N ASP A 224 1.83 -20.92 13.93
CA ASP A 224 3.25 -21.23 14.10
C ASP A 224 4.07 -19.95 14.02
N LEU A 225 4.72 -19.55 15.13
CA LEU A 225 5.67 -18.44 15.12
C LEU A 225 6.97 -18.89 14.45
N PHE A 226 7.53 -18.05 13.57
CA PHE A 226 8.81 -18.32 12.94
C PHE A 226 9.91 -18.53 13.98
N ARG A 227 10.46 -19.74 14.04
CA ARG A 227 11.45 -20.19 15.04
C ARG A 227 10.98 -20.00 16.49
N GLY A 228 9.69 -20.09 16.73
CA GLY A 228 9.10 -19.90 18.06
C GLY A 228 8.12 -21.00 18.43
N ARG A 229 7.17 -20.63 19.29
CA ARG A 229 6.11 -21.52 19.76
C ARG A 229 4.98 -21.62 18.74
N GLU A 230 4.28 -22.75 18.78
CA GLU A 230 2.93 -22.90 18.26
C GLU A 230 1.92 -22.45 19.33
N TRP A 231 0.81 -21.85 18.93
CA TRP A 231 -0.33 -21.58 19.83
C TRP A 231 -1.66 -21.58 19.08
N GLU A 232 -2.75 -21.63 19.84
CA GLU A 232 -4.11 -21.67 19.29
C GLU A 232 -4.86 -20.36 19.52
N GLU A 233 -5.56 -19.89 18.50
CA GLU A 233 -6.52 -18.80 18.57
C GLU A 233 -7.91 -19.32 18.25
N SER A 234 -8.84 -19.13 19.19
CA SER A 234 -10.23 -19.59 19.04
C SER A 234 -11.22 -18.44 18.98
N TRP A 235 -12.32 -18.68 18.27
CA TRP A 235 -13.52 -17.86 18.23
C TRP A 235 -14.75 -18.71 18.50
N GLU A 236 -15.69 -18.15 19.27
CA GLU A 236 -17.06 -18.64 19.32
C GLU A 236 -17.87 -17.88 18.28
N VAL A 237 -18.38 -18.61 17.28
CA VAL A 237 -19.14 -18.04 16.17
C VAL A 237 -20.56 -18.56 16.24
N THR A 238 -21.52 -17.64 16.40
CA THR A 238 -22.94 -17.96 16.31
C THR A 238 -23.41 -17.69 14.88
N LEU A 239 -23.96 -18.71 14.22
CA LEU A 239 -24.52 -18.52 12.88
C LEU A 239 -25.78 -17.64 12.98
N PRO A 240 -25.93 -16.62 12.11
CA PRO A 240 -27.18 -15.89 11.99
C PRO A 240 -28.39 -16.84 11.78
N GLU A 241 -29.55 -16.50 12.33
CA GLU A 241 -30.76 -17.32 12.23
C GLU A 241 -31.27 -17.46 10.78
N ASP A 242 -30.95 -16.48 9.93
CA ASP A 242 -31.28 -16.44 8.51
C ASP A 242 -30.23 -17.13 7.62
N THR A 243 -29.27 -17.86 8.21
CA THR A 243 -28.28 -18.60 7.42
C THR A 243 -28.96 -19.71 6.61
N PRO A 244 -28.92 -19.68 5.26
CA PRO A 244 -29.51 -20.72 4.43
C PRO A 244 -28.81 -22.06 4.60
N GLN A 245 -29.56 -23.13 4.33
CA GLN A 245 -29.03 -24.49 4.29
C GLN A 245 -27.98 -24.64 3.18
N GLY A 246 -26.90 -25.37 3.44
CA GLY A 246 -25.86 -25.69 2.46
C GLY A 246 -24.44 -25.62 3.00
N ASP A 247 -23.48 -25.69 2.08
CA ASP A 247 -22.06 -25.64 2.44
C ASP A 247 -21.63 -24.18 2.69
N THR A 248 -21.00 -23.96 3.85
CA THR A 248 -20.39 -22.67 4.25
C THR A 248 -18.88 -22.87 4.39
N GLU A 249 -18.10 -21.95 3.83
CA GLU A 249 -16.66 -21.90 4.05
C GLU A 249 -16.32 -20.94 5.19
N ILE A 250 -15.51 -21.42 6.11
CA ILE A 250 -14.89 -20.63 7.17
C ILE A 250 -13.43 -20.44 6.79
N ILE A 251 -12.98 -19.21 6.76
CA ILE A 251 -11.63 -18.83 6.37
C ILE A 251 -11.02 -18.04 7.52
N ALA A 252 -9.84 -18.46 7.98
CA ALA A 252 -8.99 -17.65 8.85
C ALA A 252 -7.78 -17.19 8.05
N GLY A 253 -7.50 -15.89 8.04
CA GLY A 253 -6.41 -15.32 7.25
C GLY A 253 -5.94 -13.97 7.74
N SER A 254 -4.74 -13.59 7.34
CA SER A 254 -4.26 -12.21 7.53
C SER A 254 -5.03 -11.23 6.63
N GLY A 255 -4.91 -9.93 6.93
CA GLY A 255 -5.51 -8.88 6.10
C GLY A 255 -5.24 -9.05 4.61
N PRO A 256 -3.97 -9.14 4.15
CA PRO A 256 -3.65 -9.39 2.75
C PRO A 256 -4.23 -10.70 2.18
N ALA A 257 -4.37 -11.74 3.00
CA ALA A 257 -4.95 -13.00 2.54
C ALA A 257 -6.47 -12.87 2.28
N ILE A 258 -7.19 -12.14 3.13
CA ILE A 258 -8.63 -11.87 2.94
C ILE A 258 -8.85 -10.84 1.83
N ASP A 259 -8.08 -9.75 1.80
CA ASP A 259 -8.11 -8.76 0.72
C ASP A 259 -7.80 -9.41 -0.65
N GLY A 260 -6.95 -10.44 -0.67
CA GLY A 260 -6.69 -11.25 -1.87
C GLY A 260 -7.91 -12.00 -2.40
N LEU A 261 -8.82 -12.46 -1.53
CA LEU A 261 -10.11 -13.04 -1.92
C LEU A 261 -11.04 -11.97 -2.48
N ASP A 262 -11.01 -10.79 -1.87
CA ASP A 262 -11.82 -9.63 -2.25
C ASP A 262 -11.17 -8.78 -3.35
N ARG A 263 -10.06 -9.23 -3.96
CA ARG A 263 -9.28 -8.41 -4.90
C ARG A 263 -10.13 -7.87 -6.06
N ARG A 264 -11.01 -8.70 -6.61
CA ARG A 264 -11.96 -8.27 -7.67
C ARG A 264 -12.97 -7.25 -7.15
N ILE A 265 -13.38 -7.35 -5.89
CA ILE A 265 -14.27 -6.37 -5.25
C ILE A 265 -13.54 -5.04 -5.13
N LEU A 266 -12.35 -5.04 -4.54
CA LEU A 266 -11.54 -3.84 -4.33
C LEU A 266 -11.22 -3.15 -5.66
N GLU A 267 -10.75 -3.90 -6.68
CA GLU A 267 -10.51 -3.37 -8.03
C GLU A 267 -11.76 -2.68 -8.60
N ARG A 268 -12.94 -3.29 -8.44
CA ARG A 268 -14.21 -2.71 -8.90
C ARG A 268 -14.63 -1.49 -8.09
N GLN A 269 -14.49 -1.50 -6.76
CA GLN A 269 -14.79 -0.36 -5.91
C GLN A 269 -13.90 0.86 -6.25
N ILE A 270 -12.63 0.62 -6.61
CA ILE A 270 -11.73 1.69 -7.08
C ILE A 270 -12.22 2.22 -8.44
N VAL A 271 -12.57 1.33 -9.38
CA VAL A 271 -13.08 1.72 -10.72
C VAL A 271 -14.43 2.42 -10.64
N GLN A 272 -15.27 2.10 -9.66
CA GLN A 272 -16.60 2.70 -9.47
C GLN A 272 -16.61 3.89 -8.50
N ALA A 273 -15.46 4.24 -7.90
CA ALA A 273 -15.36 5.37 -6.98
C ALA A 273 -15.90 6.65 -7.64
N GLY A 274 -16.66 7.43 -6.88
CA GLY A 274 -17.25 8.71 -7.29
C GLY A 274 -16.32 9.91 -7.13
N GLY A 275 -15.20 9.74 -6.41
CA GLY A 275 -14.24 10.83 -6.18
C GLY A 275 -13.06 10.40 -5.30
N LEU A 276 -12.14 11.34 -5.04
CA LEU A 276 -10.98 11.11 -4.16
C LEU A 276 -11.42 10.74 -2.73
N GLY A 277 -12.51 11.34 -2.23
CA GLY A 277 -13.06 11.00 -0.92
C GLY A 277 -13.45 9.53 -0.77
N ASP A 278 -13.87 8.87 -1.86
CA ASP A 278 -14.20 7.44 -1.83
C ASP A 278 -12.92 6.59 -1.78
N LEU A 279 -11.89 6.98 -2.53
CA LEU A 279 -10.58 6.32 -2.49
C LEU A 279 -9.93 6.45 -1.11
N ILE A 280 -10.08 7.59 -0.45
CA ILE A 280 -9.61 7.79 0.93
C ILE A 280 -10.34 6.83 1.88
N ARG A 281 -11.67 6.70 1.77
CA ARG A 281 -12.43 5.75 2.59
C ARG A 281 -12.03 4.30 2.33
N LEU A 282 -11.72 3.94 1.08
CA LEU A 282 -11.23 2.61 0.72
C LEU A 282 -9.84 2.35 1.33
N ALA A 283 -8.92 3.31 1.20
CA ALA A 283 -7.59 3.23 1.81
C ALA A 283 -7.64 3.04 3.33
N SER A 284 -8.50 3.79 4.02
CA SER A 284 -8.67 3.66 5.48
C SER A 284 -9.32 2.36 5.93
N ARG A 285 -9.92 1.58 5.02
CA ARG A 285 -10.55 0.28 5.29
C ARG A 285 -9.66 -0.91 4.95
N GLN A 286 -8.43 -0.67 4.49
CA GLN A 286 -7.48 -1.74 4.20
C GLN A 286 -7.24 -2.60 5.45
N ARG A 287 -7.30 -3.92 5.27
CA ARG A 287 -7.13 -4.86 6.39
C ARG A 287 -5.66 -4.93 6.78
N LYS A 288 -5.39 -5.02 8.09
CA LYS A 288 -4.04 -4.99 8.64
C LYS A 288 -3.41 -6.38 8.63
N SER A 289 -2.10 -6.46 8.39
CA SER A 289 -1.34 -7.70 8.44
C SER A 289 -1.17 -8.25 9.86
N ARG A 290 -1.28 -7.38 10.88
CA ARG A 290 -1.28 -7.76 12.31
C ARG A 290 -2.63 -8.24 12.86
N THR A 291 -3.65 -8.34 12.02
CA THR A 291 -5.00 -8.75 12.42
C THR A 291 -5.32 -10.07 11.74
N LEU A 292 -5.74 -11.05 12.55
CA LEU A 292 -6.26 -12.32 12.08
C LEU A 292 -7.77 -12.20 11.90
N TYR A 293 -8.24 -12.39 10.67
CA TYR A 293 -9.65 -12.27 10.31
C TYR A 293 -10.25 -13.66 10.17
N LEU A 294 -11.34 -13.90 10.89
CA LEU A 294 -12.21 -15.04 10.67
C LEU A 294 -13.40 -14.61 9.82
N ARG A 295 -13.50 -15.14 8.60
CA ARG A 295 -14.57 -14.86 7.64
C ARG A 295 -15.41 -16.10 7.41
N LEU A 296 -16.73 -15.94 7.45
CA LEU A 296 -17.68 -16.92 6.96
C LEU A 296 -18.23 -16.44 5.61
N SER A 297 -18.08 -17.28 4.59
CA SER A 297 -18.60 -17.01 3.26
C SER A 297 -19.40 -18.19 2.74
N ARG A 298 -20.47 -17.88 2.01
CA ARG A 298 -21.27 -18.87 1.28
C ARG A 298 -21.23 -18.59 -0.21
N ARG A 299 -21.59 -19.61 -0.99
CA ARG A 299 -21.83 -19.43 -2.42
C ARG A 299 -23.21 -18.81 -2.62
N ALA A 300 -23.24 -17.52 -2.91
CA ALA A 300 -24.47 -16.79 -3.17
C ALA A 300 -24.24 -15.70 -4.23
N PRO A 301 -25.25 -15.42 -5.08
CA PRO A 301 -25.17 -14.33 -6.03
C PRO A 301 -24.98 -13.00 -5.29
N THR A 302 -23.87 -12.30 -5.53
CA THR A 302 -23.54 -11.01 -4.90
C THR A 302 -23.34 -9.99 -6.01
N ALA A 303 -23.66 -8.71 -5.76
CA ALA A 303 -23.29 -7.66 -6.70
C ALA A 303 -22.59 -6.48 -6.05
N ILE A 304 -21.83 -5.76 -6.85
CA ILE A 304 -21.23 -4.48 -6.48
C ILE A 304 -21.91 -3.39 -7.30
N VAL A 305 -22.48 -2.38 -6.63
CA VAL A 305 -23.15 -1.24 -7.24
C VAL A 305 -22.60 0.04 -6.61
N ARG A 306 -22.05 0.96 -7.41
CA ARG A 306 -21.48 2.25 -6.92
C ARG A 306 -20.51 2.09 -5.75
N SER A 307 -19.61 1.12 -5.85
CA SER A 307 -18.63 0.78 -4.80
C SER A 307 -19.20 0.22 -3.49
N GLU A 308 -20.49 -0.13 -3.44
CA GLU A 308 -21.10 -0.84 -2.32
C GLU A 308 -21.32 -2.31 -2.68
N VAL A 309 -21.08 -3.20 -1.71
CA VAL A 309 -21.29 -4.64 -1.84
C VAL A 309 -22.70 -4.98 -1.38
N LEU A 310 -23.48 -5.61 -2.27
CA LEU A 310 -24.81 -6.14 -2.02
C LEU A 310 -24.73 -7.67 -1.99
N PRO A 311 -24.50 -8.27 -0.81
CA PRO A 311 -24.45 -9.72 -0.67
C PRO A 311 -25.85 -10.34 -0.83
N ASP A 312 -25.89 -11.62 -1.19
CA ASP A 312 -27.09 -12.46 -1.15
C ASP A 312 -28.29 -11.97 -1.96
N LEU A 313 -28.04 -11.59 -3.22
CA LEU A 313 -29.09 -11.15 -4.12
C LEU A 313 -30.04 -12.29 -4.49
N PRO A 314 -31.37 -12.06 -4.43
CA PRO A 314 -32.35 -12.97 -5.00
C PRO A 314 -32.04 -13.26 -6.47
N LEU A 315 -32.19 -14.51 -6.90
CA LEU A 315 -31.87 -14.94 -8.28
C LEU A 315 -32.62 -14.13 -9.34
N SER A 316 -33.83 -13.66 -9.05
CA SER A 316 -34.61 -12.78 -9.93
C SER A 316 -33.93 -11.43 -10.15
N ILE A 317 -33.42 -10.80 -9.08
CA ILE A 317 -32.68 -9.53 -9.13
C ILE A 317 -31.30 -9.74 -9.77
N PHE A 318 -30.61 -10.82 -9.41
CA PHE A 318 -29.35 -11.19 -10.04
C PHE A 318 -29.49 -11.38 -11.56
N SER A 319 -30.59 -11.98 -12.03
CA SER A 319 -30.85 -12.18 -13.46
C SER A 319 -31.08 -10.86 -14.21
N VAL A 320 -31.68 -9.86 -13.57
CA VAL A 320 -31.81 -8.51 -14.11
C VAL A 320 -30.42 -7.86 -14.20
N PHE A 321 -29.62 -7.98 -13.14
CA PHE A 321 -28.25 -7.46 -13.11
C PHE A 321 -27.31 -8.17 -14.10
N ASN A 322 -27.60 -9.43 -14.42
CA ASN A 322 -26.85 -10.22 -15.39
C ASN A 322 -27.14 -9.82 -16.84
N ASN A 323 -28.09 -8.91 -17.06
CA ASN A 323 -28.33 -8.32 -18.38
C ASN A 323 -27.36 -7.14 -18.62
N PRO A 324 -26.40 -7.26 -19.55
CA PRO A 324 -25.40 -6.22 -19.79
C PRO A 324 -26.00 -4.87 -20.22
N ARG A 325 -27.23 -4.86 -20.75
CA ARG A 325 -27.92 -3.65 -21.22
C ARG A 325 -28.54 -2.83 -20.09
N LEU A 326 -28.75 -3.41 -18.90
CA LEU A 326 -29.45 -2.78 -17.78
C LEU A 326 -28.52 -2.43 -16.60
N SER A 327 -27.24 -2.84 -16.67
CA SER A 327 -26.39 -2.99 -15.47
C SER A 327 -24.95 -2.56 -15.71
N ALA A 328 -24.78 -1.37 -16.30
CA ALA A 328 -23.46 -0.83 -16.64
C ALA A 328 -22.52 -0.71 -15.41
N ASP A 329 -23.10 -0.49 -14.22
CA ASP A 329 -22.38 -0.31 -12.96
C ASP A 329 -22.50 -1.50 -12.00
N THR A 330 -22.89 -2.68 -12.48
CA THR A 330 -23.08 -3.86 -11.62
C THR A 330 -22.08 -4.96 -11.93
N THR A 331 -21.32 -5.42 -10.93
CA THR A 331 -20.45 -6.61 -11.06
C THR A 331 -21.01 -7.75 -10.24
N LEU A 332 -21.26 -8.90 -10.88
CA LEU A 332 -21.80 -10.09 -10.25
C LEU A 332 -20.69 -11.03 -9.72
N MET A 333 -20.94 -11.64 -8.57
CA MET A 333 -20.05 -12.56 -7.88
C MET A 333 -20.81 -13.78 -7.33
N SER A 334 -20.08 -14.85 -7.04
CA SER A 334 -20.63 -16.11 -6.56
C SER A 334 -20.38 -16.35 -5.07
N GLU A 335 -19.73 -15.43 -4.36
CA GLU A 335 -19.45 -15.54 -2.93
C GLU A 335 -19.97 -14.31 -2.20
N ALA A 336 -20.65 -14.55 -1.07
CA ALA A 336 -21.13 -13.53 -0.16
C ALA A 336 -20.47 -13.75 1.21
N PRO A 337 -19.56 -12.86 1.66
CA PRO A 337 -19.18 -12.82 3.07
C PRO A 337 -20.37 -12.30 3.88
N TYR A 338 -20.67 -12.93 5.01
CA TYR A 338 -21.78 -12.51 5.88
C TYR A 338 -21.38 -12.35 7.36
N VAL A 339 -20.23 -12.90 7.77
CA VAL A 339 -19.61 -12.62 9.07
C VAL A 339 -18.10 -12.43 8.85
N GLU A 340 -17.55 -11.38 9.45
CA GLU A 340 -16.11 -11.17 9.56
C GLU A 340 -15.77 -10.70 10.97
N ILE A 341 -14.88 -11.42 11.65
CA ILE A 341 -14.49 -11.15 13.03
C ILE A 341 -12.98 -10.90 13.06
N PRO A 342 -12.53 -9.67 13.34
CA PRO A 342 -11.11 -9.36 13.48
C PRO A 342 -10.59 -9.76 14.88
N LYS A 343 -9.35 -10.22 14.94
CA LYS A 343 -8.59 -10.43 16.18
C LYS A 343 -7.18 -9.88 16.01
N ASP A 344 -6.87 -8.80 16.72
CA ASP A 344 -5.56 -8.18 16.69
C ASP A 344 -4.53 -9.07 17.40
N LEU A 345 -3.33 -9.17 16.82
CA LEU A 345 -2.19 -9.90 17.37
C LEU A 345 -0.97 -8.97 17.41
N ASP A 346 0.01 -9.34 18.25
CA ASP A 346 1.30 -8.64 18.36
C ASP A 346 2.33 -9.13 17.31
N VAL A 347 1.88 -9.93 16.33
CA VAL A 347 2.71 -10.54 15.29
C VAL A 347 2.08 -10.33 13.92
N VAL A 348 2.89 -10.37 12.87
CA VAL A 348 2.44 -10.36 11.48
C VAL A 348 1.98 -11.76 11.10
N VAL A 349 0.72 -11.91 10.68
CA VAL A 349 0.22 -13.19 10.18
C VAL A 349 0.41 -13.26 8.67
N ILE A 350 0.84 -14.42 8.18
CA ILE A 350 0.97 -14.69 6.76
C ILE A 350 0.07 -15.87 6.36
N GLY A 351 -0.68 -15.65 5.28
CA GLY A 351 -1.47 -16.68 4.62
C GLY A 351 -2.87 -16.83 5.19
N GLY A 352 -3.51 -17.93 4.77
CA GLY A 352 -4.88 -18.26 5.10
C GLY A 352 -5.11 -19.77 5.10
N ARG A 353 -6.05 -20.22 5.93
CA ARG A 353 -6.58 -21.58 5.95
C ARG A 353 -8.10 -21.53 5.87
N ARG A 354 -8.69 -22.57 5.30
CA ARG A 354 -10.14 -22.71 5.18
C ARG A 354 -10.60 -24.07 5.67
N VAL A 355 -11.81 -24.12 6.21
CA VAL A 355 -12.53 -25.33 6.56
C VAL A 355 -13.99 -25.18 6.13
N SER A 356 -14.60 -26.27 5.67
CA SER A 356 -16.01 -26.26 5.25
C SER A 356 -16.88 -26.89 6.33
N ILE A 357 -18.03 -26.28 6.58
CA ILE A 357 -19.10 -26.80 7.42
C ILE A 357 -20.40 -26.87 6.62
N ARG A 358 -21.33 -27.72 7.04
CA ARG A 358 -22.67 -27.84 6.45
C ARG A 358 -23.72 -27.29 7.39
N VAL A 359 -24.47 -26.30 6.91
CA VAL A 359 -25.65 -25.77 7.61
C VAL A 359 -26.84 -26.64 7.25
N LYS A 360 -27.52 -27.18 8.25
CA LYS A 360 -28.68 -28.08 8.12
C LYS A 360 -30.01 -27.37 8.17
#